data_AF-A0A2N7PPQ2-F1
#
_entry.id   AF-A0A2N7PPQ2-F1
#
_cell.length_a   1.000
_cell.length_b   1.000
_cell.length_c   1.000
_cell.angle_alpha   90.00
_cell.angle_beta   90.00
_cell.angle_gamma   90.00
#
_symmetry.space_group_name_H-M   'P 1'
#
loop_
_entity.id
_entity.type
_entity.pdbx_description
1 polymer ?
#
loop_
_entity_poly.entity_id
_entity_poly.type
_entity_poly.pdbx_seq_one_letter_code
_entity_poly.pdbx_strand_id
1 'polypeptide(L)'
;MEREKLMIEELKIIQDIIKRMAFNSFLIKGWAITLVVVTLLLKGGGFQAFIAFIPLLVFWYLDAYFLWLERLYRRLYDWVRENRLKTEEHLFDMDYRRFIKDEQSKIRIMFSITLGWFYGSIFILTLLYVLIVQLKGG
;
A
#
# COMPACT_ATOMS: atom_id res chain seq x y z
N MET A 1 -3.21 1.72 36.97
CA MET A 1 -4.53 2.35 36.71
C MET A 1 -4.48 3.51 35.71
N GLU A 2 -3.80 4.63 35.97
CA GLU A 2 -3.81 5.78 35.02
C GLU A 2 -2.95 5.53 33.76
N ARG A 3 -1.70 5.09 33.93
CA ARG A 3 -0.82 4.76 32.80
C ARG A 3 -1.33 3.62 31.91
N GLU A 4 -2.05 2.66 32.48
CA GLU A 4 -2.71 1.59 31.72
C GLU A 4 -3.83 2.15 30.84
N LYS A 5 -4.60 3.12 31.34
CA LYS A 5 -5.63 3.79 30.53
C LYS A 5 -4.99 4.55 29.36
N LEU A 6 -3.93 5.33 29.63
CA LEU A 6 -3.19 6.06 28.59
C LEU A 6 -2.65 5.10 27.52
N MET A 7 -2.01 4.01 27.94
CA MET A 7 -1.51 2.98 27.03
C MET A 7 -2.63 2.41 26.15
N ILE A 8 -3.78 2.05 26.73
CA ILE A 8 -4.93 1.52 25.98
C ILE A 8 -5.45 2.54 24.97
N GLU A 9 -5.52 3.82 25.32
CA GLU A 9 -5.95 4.89 24.42
C GLU A 9 -5.00 5.07 23.23
N GLU A 10 -3.69 5.12 23.48
CA GLU A 10 -2.70 5.22 22.40
C GLU A 10 -2.74 4.01 21.47
N LEU A 11 -2.82 2.79 22.02
CA LEU A 11 -2.91 1.57 21.22
C LEU A 11 -4.19 1.56 20.36
N LYS A 12 -5.31 2.09 20.87
CA LYS A 12 -6.54 2.26 20.07
C LYS A 12 -6.34 3.24 18.92
N ILE A 13 -5.74 4.40 19.18
CA ILE A 13 -5.46 5.41 18.15
C ILE A 13 -4.56 4.82 17.05
N ILE A 14 -3.47 4.15 17.45
CA ILE A 14 -2.53 3.53 16.51
C ILE A 14 -3.22 2.41 15.73
N GLN A 15 -4.01 1.56 16.37
CA GLN A 15 -4.75 0.49 15.71
C GLN A 15 -5.73 1.04 14.67
N ASP A 16 -6.40 2.17 14.96
CA ASP A 16 -7.29 2.81 14.00
C ASP A 16 -6.53 3.41 12.81
N ILE A 17 -5.31 3.93 13.01
CA ILE A 17 -4.42 4.33 11.90
C ILE A 17 -4.06 3.10 11.05
N ILE A 18 -3.64 1.99 11.66
CA ILE A 18 -3.30 0.74 10.97
C ILE A 18 -4.48 0.26 10.12
N LYS A 19 -5.70 0.24 10.68
CA LYS A 19 -6.92 -0.12 9.94
C LYS A 19 -7.14 0.77 8.73
N ARG A 20 -6.94 2.09 8.86
CA ARG A 20 -7.06 3.03 7.74
C ARG A 20 -6.00 2.77 6.66
N MET A 21 -4.77 2.44 7.02
CA MET A 21 -3.72 2.10 6.04
C MET A 21 -4.05 0.81 5.28
N ALA A 22 -4.49 -0.23 5.98
CA ALA A 22 -4.94 -1.49 5.37
C ALA A 22 -6.15 -1.27 4.45
N PHE A 23 -7.11 -0.44 4.87
CA PHE A 23 -8.28 -0.09 4.06
C PHE A 23 -7.88 0.70 2.80
N ASN A 24 -6.99 1.68 2.90
CA ASN A 24 -6.49 2.44 1.76
C ASN A 24 -5.74 1.54 0.76
N SER A 25 -4.91 0.62 1.26
CA SER A 25 -4.25 -0.41 0.44
C SER A 25 -5.28 -1.26 -0.33
N PHE A 26 -6.33 -1.74 0.36
CA PHE A 26 -7.41 -2.48 -0.28
C PHE A 26 -8.16 -1.67 -1.36
N LEU A 27 -8.51 -0.41 -1.07
CA LEU A 27 -9.17 0.47 -2.04
C LEU A 27 -8.31 0.69 -3.29
N ILE A 28 -7.01 0.91 -3.11
CA ILE A 28 -6.08 1.12 -4.22
C ILE A 28 -5.99 -0.09 -5.14
N LYS A 29 -6.00 -1.31 -4.60
CA LYS A 29 -6.06 -2.54 -5.41
C LYS A 29 -7.32 -2.58 -6.26
N GLY A 30 -8.47 -2.20 -5.70
CA GLY A 30 -9.73 -2.08 -6.42
C GLY A 30 -9.66 -1.06 -7.55
N TRP A 31 -9.23 0.17 -7.24
CA TRP A 31 -9.09 1.25 -8.23
C TRP A 31 -8.08 0.94 -9.34
N ALA A 32 -7.01 0.22 -9.02
CA ALA A 32 -6.05 -0.24 -10.01
C ALA A 32 -6.72 -1.11 -11.08
N ILE A 33 -7.49 -2.13 -10.65
CA ILE A 33 -8.22 -3.01 -11.57
C ILE A 33 -9.24 -2.20 -12.38
N THR A 34 -10.04 -1.36 -11.72
CA THR A 34 -11.06 -0.55 -12.38
C THR A 34 -10.45 0.35 -13.47
N LEU A 35 -9.39 1.08 -13.17
CA LEU A 35 -8.78 2.00 -14.13
C LEU A 35 -8.06 1.27 -15.25
N VAL A 36 -7.39 0.15 -14.97
CA VAL A 36 -6.82 -0.72 -16.03
C VAL A 36 -7.94 -1.19 -16.98
N VAL A 37 -9.02 -1.75 -16.46
CA VAL A 37 -10.15 -2.23 -17.29
C VAL A 37 -10.76 -1.09 -18.10
N VAL A 38 -11.03 0.07 -17.48
CA VAL A 38 -11.56 1.24 -18.17
C VAL A 38 -10.63 1.66 -19.31
N THR A 39 -9.33 1.79 -19.06
CA THR A 39 -8.37 2.18 -20.10
C THR A 39 -8.30 1.20 -21.26
N LEU A 40 -8.43 -0.11 -21.01
CA LEU A 40 -8.44 -1.14 -22.05
C LEU A 40 -9.74 -1.14 -22.87
N LEU A 41 -10.86 -0.71 -22.29
CA LEU A 41 -12.15 -0.61 -22.98
C LEU A 41 -12.28 0.66 -23.83
N LEU A 42 -11.44 1.67 -23.60
CA LEU A 42 -11.45 2.89 -24.40
C LEU A 42 -11.06 2.55 -25.85
N LYS A 43 -11.94 2.89 -26.80
CA LYS A 43 -11.66 2.73 -28.22
C LYS A 43 -10.61 3.76 -28.68
N GLY A 44 -9.56 3.28 -29.33
CA GLY A 44 -8.71 4.09 -30.20
C GLY A 44 -7.55 3.28 -30.76
N GLY A 45 -6.48 3.96 -31.19
CA GLY A 45 -5.38 3.33 -31.93
C GLY A 45 -4.61 2.30 -31.11
N GLY A 46 -3.81 1.45 -31.77
CA GLY A 46 -3.08 0.36 -31.11
C GLY A 46 -2.19 0.81 -29.94
N PHE A 47 -1.64 2.03 -29.98
CA PHE A 47 -0.82 2.58 -28.91
C PHE A 47 -1.61 2.97 -27.64
N GLN A 48 -2.94 3.14 -27.73
CA GLN A 48 -3.77 3.54 -26.59
C GLN A 48 -3.82 2.47 -25.49
N ALA A 49 -3.68 1.19 -25.84
CA ALA A 49 -3.68 0.10 -24.86
C ALA A 49 -2.48 0.18 -23.89
N PHE A 50 -1.38 0.87 -24.24
CA PHE A 50 -0.26 1.10 -23.34
C PHE A 50 -0.58 2.07 -22.20
N ILE A 51 -1.63 2.90 -22.34
CA ILE A 51 -2.08 3.82 -21.29
C ILE A 51 -2.49 3.05 -20.02
N ALA A 52 -2.94 1.80 -20.16
CA ALA A 52 -3.30 0.93 -19.04
C ALA A 52 -2.14 0.65 -18.07
N PHE A 53 -0.88 0.76 -18.53
CA PHE A 53 0.28 0.58 -17.65
C PHE A 53 0.49 1.76 -16.69
N ILE A 54 0.00 2.96 -17.02
CA ILE A 54 0.15 4.15 -16.17
C ILE A 54 -0.56 3.97 -14.82
N PRO A 55 -1.90 3.74 -14.76
CA PRO A 55 -2.55 3.51 -13.48
C PRO A 55 -1.98 2.26 -12.80
N LEU A 56 -1.64 1.20 -13.56
CA LEU A 56 -1.08 -0.02 -13.00
C LEU A 56 0.20 0.24 -12.17
N LEU A 57 1.18 0.93 -12.75
CA LEU A 57 2.46 1.23 -12.08
C LEU A 57 2.28 2.22 -10.92
N VAL A 58 1.43 3.25 -11.11
CA VAL A 58 1.15 4.25 -10.08
C VAL A 58 0.51 3.60 -8.85
N PHE A 59 -0.54 2.79 -9.06
CA PHE A 59 -1.21 2.12 -7.94
C PHE A 59 -0.34 1.04 -7.30
N TRP A 60 0.53 0.37 -8.05
CA TRP A 60 1.49 -0.57 -7.47
C TRP A 60 2.44 0.11 -6.48
N TYR A 61 2.96 1.28 -6.84
CA TYR A 61 3.78 2.08 -5.92
C TYR A 61 2.98 2.58 -4.72
N LEU A 62 1.76 3.10 -4.93
CA LEU A 62 0.92 3.60 -3.85
C LEU A 62 0.53 2.50 -2.86
N ASP A 63 0.19 1.31 -3.33
CA ASP A 63 -0.11 0.17 -2.47
C ASP A 63 1.08 -0.21 -1.59
N ALA A 64 2.28 -0.24 -2.19
CA ALA A 64 3.53 -0.45 -1.46
C ALA A 64 3.78 0.65 -0.40
N TYR A 65 3.42 1.89 -0.69
CA TYR A 65 3.52 3.00 0.25
C TYR A 65 2.57 2.83 1.46
N PHE A 66 1.30 2.48 1.24
CA PHE A 66 0.35 2.25 2.34
C PHE A 66 0.74 1.04 3.20
N LEU A 67 1.22 -0.04 2.57
CA LEU A 67 1.74 -1.20 3.30
C LEU A 67 2.99 -0.86 4.11
N TRP A 68 3.87 0.01 3.59
CA TRP A 68 5.03 0.51 4.32
C TRP A 68 4.63 1.35 5.54
N LEU A 69 3.67 2.27 5.39
CA LEU A 69 3.13 3.03 6.52
C LEU A 69 2.50 2.12 7.57
N GLU A 70 1.71 1.13 7.15
CA GLU A 70 1.10 0.16 8.06
C GLU A 70 2.16 -0.54 8.93
N ARG A 71 3.25 -1.01 8.31
CA ARG A 71 4.36 -1.66 9.05
C ARG A 71 5.05 -0.72 10.04
N LEU A 72 5.23 0.55 9.68
CA LEU A 72 5.79 1.55 10.58
C LEU A 72 4.88 1.83 11.77
N TYR A 73 3.56 1.90 11.54
CA TYR A 73 2.59 2.04 12.63
C TYR A 73 2.50 0.78 13.50
N ARG A 74 2.70 -0.42 12.95
CA ARG A 74 2.85 -1.65 13.75
C ARG A 74 4.07 -1.58 14.67
N ARG A 75 5.20 -1.03 14.20
CA ARG A 75 6.38 -0.80 15.06
C ARG A 75 6.12 0.21 16.17
N LEU A 76 5.44 1.32 15.84
CA LEU A 76 5.01 2.29 16.85
C LEU A 76 4.08 1.64 17.89
N TYR A 77 3.15 0.79 17.44
CA TYR A 77 2.27 0.01 18.32
C TYR A 77 3.06 -0.88 19.29
N ASP A 78 4.02 -1.65 18.77
CA ASP A 78 4.86 -2.53 19.58
C ASP A 78 5.71 -1.73 20.58
N TRP A 79 6.24 -0.57 20.16
CA TRP A 79 7.00 0.31 21.05
C TRP A 79 6.14 0.84 22.21
N VAL A 80 4.92 1.32 21.94
CA VAL A 80 4.01 1.81 23.00
C VAL A 80 3.65 0.67 23.96
N ARG A 81 3.35 -0.52 23.44
CA ARG A 81 3.04 -1.72 24.23
C ARG A 81 4.14 -2.07 25.23
N GLU A 82 5.41 -1.91 24.84
CA GLU A 82 6.56 -2.36 25.63
C GLU A 82 7.10 -1.31 26.61
N ASN A 83 6.83 -0.03 26.34
CA ASN A 83 7.47 1.09 27.03
C ASN A 83 6.50 1.94 27.86
N ARG A 84 5.21 2.02 27.54
CA ARG A 84 4.32 3.02 28.16
C ARG A 84 4.14 2.87 29.67
N LEU A 85 4.19 1.64 30.19
CA LEU A 85 4.13 1.42 31.64
C LEU A 85 5.41 1.87 32.36
N LYS A 86 6.51 2.01 31.64
CA LYS A 86 7.85 2.36 32.16
C LYS A 86 8.16 3.86 31.98
N THR A 87 7.68 4.49 30.90
CA THR A 87 8.02 5.87 30.54
C THR A 87 6.86 6.65 29.90
N GLU A 88 6.87 7.96 30.11
CA GLU A 88 5.98 8.95 29.47
C GLU A 88 6.64 9.65 28.28
N GLU A 89 7.85 9.22 27.89
CA GLU A 89 8.49 9.68 26.67
C GLU A 89 7.55 9.50 25.47
N HIS A 90 7.47 10.51 24.59
CA HIS A 90 6.62 10.46 23.41
C HIS A 90 5.14 10.14 23.70
N LEU A 91 4.60 10.60 24.84
CA LEU A 91 3.19 10.42 25.17
C LEU A 91 2.29 11.09 24.11
N PHE A 92 1.38 10.32 23.53
CA PHE A 92 0.51 10.70 22.41
C PHE A 92 1.24 11.17 21.14
N ASP A 93 2.54 10.92 21.03
CA ASP A 93 3.31 11.21 19.82
C ASP A 93 3.13 10.07 18.82
N MET A 94 2.29 10.33 17.82
CA MET A 94 1.96 9.39 16.73
C MET A 94 2.95 9.46 15.56
N ASP A 95 4.13 10.07 15.76
CA ASP A 95 5.14 10.16 14.71
C ASP A 95 5.85 8.81 14.49
N TYR A 96 5.46 8.14 13.41
CA TYR A 96 6.03 6.88 12.94
C TYR A 96 7.46 7.05 12.38
N ARG A 97 7.90 8.28 12.07
CA ARG A 97 9.17 8.52 11.37
C ARG A 97 10.39 7.98 12.13
N ARG A 98 10.27 7.87 13.44
CA ARG A 98 11.27 7.26 14.34
C ARG A 98 11.63 5.83 13.95
N PHE A 99 10.71 5.09 13.34
CA PHE A 99 10.88 3.69 12.96
C PHE A 99 11.25 3.47 11.49
N ILE A 100 11.48 4.53 10.71
CA ILE A 100 11.79 4.44 9.27
C ILE A 100 13.06 3.61 9.02
N LYS A 101 14.07 3.75 9.89
CA LYS A 101 15.35 3.04 9.77
C LYS A 101 15.24 1.55 10.09
N ASP A 102 14.22 1.17 10.86
CA ASP A 102 14.02 -0.22 11.31
C ASP A 102 13.17 -1.02 10.31
N GLU A 103 12.58 -0.36 9.31
CA GLU A 103 11.71 -0.98 8.32
C GLU A 103 12.37 -1.10 6.93
N GLN A 104 11.86 -2.05 6.14
CA GLN A 104 12.31 -2.24 4.77
C GLN A 104 11.97 -1.03 3.89
N SER A 105 12.74 -0.85 2.82
CA SER A 105 12.47 0.20 1.84
C SER A 105 11.16 -0.05 1.10
N LYS A 106 10.47 1.04 0.73
CA LYS A 106 9.22 1.01 -0.05
C LYS A 106 9.35 0.20 -1.34
N ILE A 107 10.50 0.30 -2.01
CA ILE A 107 10.77 -0.44 -3.26
C ILE A 107 10.86 -1.95 -2.97
N ARG A 108 11.52 -2.37 -1.88
CA ARG A 108 11.55 -3.79 -1.51
C ARG A 108 10.16 -4.33 -1.20
N ILE A 109 9.31 -3.52 -0.57
CA ILE A 109 7.91 -3.88 -0.29
C ILE A 109 7.10 -3.97 -1.58
N MET A 110 7.33 -3.07 -2.54
CA MET A 110 6.68 -3.09 -3.86
C MET A 110 6.88 -4.43 -4.57
N PHE A 111 8.08 -5.01 -4.48
CA PHE A 111 8.40 -6.33 -5.03
C PHE A 111 8.24 -7.49 -4.03
N SER A 112 7.50 -7.30 -2.95
CA SER A 112 7.15 -8.39 -2.04
C SER A 112 6.24 -9.41 -2.72
N ILE A 113 6.22 -10.65 -2.23
CA ILE A 113 5.45 -11.76 -2.80
C ILE A 113 3.96 -11.36 -3.02
N THR A 114 3.33 -10.73 -2.03
CA THR A 114 1.90 -10.38 -2.09
C THR A 114 1.60 -9.32 -3.16
N LEU A 115 2.41 -8.26 -3.26
CA LEU A 115 2.23 -7.21 -4.26
C LEU A 115 2.69 -7.67 -5.65
N GLY A 116 3.77 -8.43 -5.71
CA GLY A 116 4.33 -8.99 -6.93
C GLY A 116 3.34 -9.92 -7.64
N TRP A 117 2.68 -10.84 -6.93
CA TRP A 117 1.66 -11.69 -7.54
C TRP A 117 0.44 -10.91 -8.00
N PHE A 118 -0.04 -9.95 -7.19
CA PHE A 118 -1.22 -9.16 -7.53
C PHE A 118 -0.97 -8.27 -8.75
N TYR A 119 0.02 -7.37 -8.69
CA TYR A 119 0.31 -6.45 -9.80
C TYR A 119 0.99 -7.13 -10.98
N GLY A 120 1.81 -8.16 -10.74
CA GLY A 120 2.46 -8.94 -11.80
C GLY A 120 1.47 -9.73 -12.65
N SER A 121 0.43 -10.31 -12.04
CA SER A 121 -0.63 -10.99 -12.82
C SER A 121 -1.40 -10.00 -13.71
N ILE A 122 -1.78 -8.84 -13.18
CA ILE A 122 -2.45 -7.78 -13.96
C ILE A 122 -1.54 -7.27 -15.08
N PHE A 123 -0.25 -7.09 -14.80
CA PHE A 123 0.75 -6.67 -15.79
C PHE A 123 0.84 -7.66 -16.95
N ILE A 124 0.97 -8.97 -16.66
CA ILE A 124 1.05 -10.03 -17.67
C ILE A 124 -0.22 -10.04 -18.52
N LEU A 125 -1.40 -9.99 -17.91
CA LEU A 125 -2.68 -9.98 -18.63
C LEU A 125 -2.80 -8.74 -19.54
N THR A 126 -2.42 -7.57 -19.03
CA THR A 126 -2.43 -6.32 -19.79
C THR A 126 -1.47 -6.39 -20.98
N LEU A 127 -0.26 -6.94 -20.77
CA LEU A 127 0.75 -7.10 -21.81
C LEU A 127 0.27 -8.06 -22.91
N LEU A 128 -0.30 -9.21 -22.54
CA LEU A 128 -0.86 -10.18 -23.50
C LEU A 128 -1.98 -9.55 -24.33
N TYR A 129 -2.87 -8.78 -23.70
CA TYR A 129 -3.93 -8.06 -24.41
C TYR A 129 -3.36 -7.08 -25.43
N VAL A 130 -2.40 -6.24 -25.02
CA VAL A 130 -1.73 -5.27 -25.91
C VAL A 130 -1.08 -5.96 -27.11
N LEU A 131 -0.36 -7.07 -26.89
CA LEU A 131 0.28 -7.84 -27.95
C LEU A 131 -0.75 -8.40 -28.96
N ILE A 132 -1.87 -8.94 -28.48
CA ILE A 132 -2.94 -9.44 -29.35
C ILE A 132 -3.56 -8.32 -30.20
N VAL A 133 -3.79 -7.14 -29.61
CA VAL A 133 -4.34 -5.98 -30.33
C VAL A 133 -3.38 -5.50 -31.41
N GLN A 134 -2.08 -5.42 -31.11
CA GLN A 134 -1.06 -5.02 -32.08
C GLN A 134 -0.92 -6.02 -33.24
N LEU A 135 -0.98 -7.32 -32.96
CA LEU A 135 -0.91 -8.36 -34.00
C LEU A 135 -2.14 -8.40 -34.92
N LYS A 136 -3.32 -7.97 -34.44
CA LYS A 136 -4.55 -7.93 -35.23
C LYS A 136 -4.83 -6.58 -35.90
N GLY A 137 -4.26 -5.51 -35.36
CA GLY A 137 -4.44 -4.13 -35.84
C GLY A 137 -3.28 -3.59 -36.67
N GLY A 138 -2.20 -4.36 -36.83
CA GLY A 138 -1.12 -4.13 -37.79
C GLY A 138 -1.32 -4.86 -39.10
#